data_AF-A0AAU2QZU3-F1
#
_entry.id   AF-A0AAU2QZU3-F1
#
_cell.length_a   1.000
_cell.length_b   1.000
_cell.length_c   1.000
_cell.angle_alpha   90.00
_cell.angle_beta   90.00
_cell.angle_gamma   90.00
#
_symmetry.space_group_name_H-M   'P 1'
#
loop_
_entity.id
_entity.type
_entity.pdbx_description
1 polymer ?
#
loop_
_entity_poly.entity_id
_entity_poly.type
_entity_poly.pdbx_seq_one_letter_code
_entity_poly.pdbx_strand_id
1 'polypeptide(L)'
;MAPIPPPLSEAEVAEAERELGVTFPAEYRAYLLDVSAGGAVSRLARTERGWWWENNGATSRESLSSPFPHPGSYAVEDDELGEREPRVEDFADQRAHAAAWQAWDEECAAFEERRTAGAVVAQEHGCGFATLLALTGPLAGTLWWDGRATCGLILPLSLDRLRGTPPITFAAWLGRSSWDLLPPGWG
;
A
#
# COMPACT_ATOMS: atom_id res chain seq x y z
N MET A 1 -27.02 -14.52 1.16
CA MET A 1 -26.29 -13.26 0.99
C MET A 1 -26.54 -12.42 2.21
N ALA A 2 -25.51 -12.09 2.99
CA ALA A 2 -25.66 -11.11 4.06
C ALA A 2 -26.03 -9.74 3.44
N PRO A 3 -26.89 -8.93 4.09
CA PRO A 3 -27.22 -7.60 3.59
C PRO A 3 -25.98 -6.72 3.53
N ILE A 4 -25.86 -5.93 2.47
CA ILE A 4 -24.82 -4.91 2.37
C ILE A 4 -25.12 -3.87 3.47
N PRO A 5 -24.18 -3.63 4.40
CA PRO A 5 -24.37 -2.62 5.43
C PRO A 5 -24.52 -1.22 4.82
N PRO A 6 -25.13 -0.26 5.53
CA PRO A 6 -25.21 1.11 5.04
C PRO A 6 -23.80 1.74 4.93
N PRO A 7 -23.67 2.84 4.17
CA PRO A 7 -22.50 3.72 4.23
C PRO A 7 -22.22 4.20 5.66
N LEU A 8 -20.97 4.60 5.92
CA LEU A 8 -20.60 5.15 7.22
C LEU A 8 -21.18 6.55 7.39
N SER A 9 -21.50 6.91 8.63
CA SER A 9 -21.88 8.27 9.00
C SER A 9 -20.65 9.18 9.17
N GLU A 10 -20.85 10.49 9.09
CA GLU A 10 -19.80 11.49 9.39
C GLU A 10 -19.17 11.28 10.78
N ALA A 11 -19.97 10.85 11.76
CA ALA A 11 -19.48 10.58 13.11
C ALA A 11 -18.55 9.36 13.15
N GLU A 12 -18.88 8.30 12.41
CA GLU A 12 -18.05 7.10 12.30
C GLU A 12 -16.76 7.38 11.53
N VAL A 13 -16.83 8.13 10.42
CA VAL A 13 -15.64 8.52 9.65
C VAL A 13 -14.72 9.40 10.49
N ALA A 14 -15.25 10.39 11.20
CA ALA A 14 -14.46 11.23 12.11
C ALA A 14 -13.87 10.46 13.30
N GLU A 15 -14.58 9.44 13.80
CA GLU A 15 -14.05 8.53 14.82
C GLU A 15 -12.89 7.70 14.25
N ALA A 16 -13.04 7.14 13.05
CA ALA A 16 -12.01 6.35 12.40
C ALA A 16 -10.73 7.16 12.16
N GLU A 17 -10.85 8.37 11.59
CA GLU A 17 -9.73 9.29 11.39
C GLU A 17 -8.98 9.60 12.70
N ARG A 18 -9.73 9.90 13.76
CA ARG A 18 -9.15 10.18 15.08
C ARG A 18 -8.43 8.98 15.67
N GLU A 19 -9.01 7.78 15.57
CA GLU A 19 -8.42 6.55 16.10
C GLU A 19 -7.17 6.14 15.32
N LEU A 20 -7.22 6.27 13.99
CA LEU A 20 -6.13 5.91 13.07
C LEU A 20 -5.04 6.98 13.00
N GLY A 21 -5.28 8.19 13.55
CA GLY A 21 -4.33 9.29 13.54
C GLY A 21 -4.08 9.88 12.14
N VAL A 22 -5.06 9.76 11.23
CA VAL A 22 -4.96 10.23 9.85
C VAL A 22 -6.18 11.07 9.47
N THR A 23 -6.04 11.90 8.45
CA THR A 23 -7.17 12.55 7.78
C THR A 23 -7.35 11.89 6.44
N PHE A 24 -8.56 11.39 6.15
CA PHE A 24 -8.79 10.71 4.88
C PHE A 24 -8.79 11.70 3.72
N PRO A 25 -8.24 11.30 2.56
CA PRO A 25 -8.37 12.09 1.33
C PRO A 25 -9.84 12.39 1.03
N ALA A 26 -10.14 13.62 0.60
CA ALA A 26 -11.53 14.09 0.45
C ALA A 26 -12.40 13.17 -0.43
N GLU A 27 -11.86 12.68 -1.55
CA GLU A 27 -12.56 11.75 -2.45
C GLU A 27 -12.84 10.40 -1.78
N TYR A 28 -11.89 9.90 -0.97
CA TYR A 28 -12.07 8.65 -0.23
C TYR A 28 -13.09 8.82 0.91
N ARG A 29 -13.03 9.96 1.61
CA ARG A 29 -14.02 10.33 2.64
C ARG A 29 -15.43 10.35 2.06
N ALA A 30 -15.63 11.00 0.91
CA ALA A 30 -16.93 11.03 0.22
C ALA A 30 -17.44 9.62 -0.11
N TYR A 31 -16.56 8.75 -0.60
CA TYR A 31 -16.90 7.35 -0.86
C TYR A 31 -17.34 6.58 0.39
N LEU A 32 -16.72 6.82 1.55
CA LEU A 32 -17.15 6.22 2.81
C LEU A 32 -18.53 6.69 3.28
N LEU A 33 -18.93 7.91 2.91
CA LEU A 33 -20.23 8.48 3.28
C LEU A 33 -21.35 8.06 2.31
N ASP A 34 -21.02 7.85 1.04
CA ASP A 34 -22.00 7.60 -0.01
C ASP A 34 -22.15 6.11 -0.37
N VAL A 35 -21.08 5.32 -0.21
CA VAL A 35 -21.02 3.93 -0.67
C VAL A 35 -20.62 2.97 0.45
N SER A 36 -19.39 3.11 0.97
CA SER A 36 -18.66 2.34 2.02
C SER A 36 -18.73 0.80 2.07
N ALA A 37 -19.80 0.18 1.58
CA ALA A 37 -20.17 -1.20 1.83
C ALA A 37 -20.60 -1.85 0.52
N GLY A 38 -20.06 -3.05 0.24
CA GLY A 38 -20.36 -3.81 -0.97
C GLY A 38 -19.71 -3.29 -2.25
N GLY A 39 -18.82 -2.30 -2.17
CA GLY A 39 -18.03 -1.82 -3.30
C GLY A 39 -16.78 -2.66 -3.59
N ALA A 40 -16.06 -2.32 -4.66
CA ALA A 40 -14.83 -2.98 -5.06
C ALA A 40 -13.60 -2.63 -4.20
N VAL A 41 -13.79 -1.77 -3.18
CA VAL A 41 -12.75 -1.26 -2.29
C VAL A 41 -12.80 -1.99 -0.96
N SER A 42 -11.64 -2.35 -0.41
CA SER A 42 -11.49 -2.92 0.93
C SER A 42 -12.28 -2.09 1.93
N ARG A 43 -13.19 -2.75 2.64
CA ARG A 43 -14.16 -2.08 3.48
C ARG A 43 -13.50 -1.64 4.79
N LEU A 44 -13.67 -0.37 5.14
CA LEU A 44 -13.36 0.15 6.47
C LEU A 44 -14.50 -0.21 7.43
N ALA A 45 -14.18 -0.88 8.53
CA ALA A 45 -15.16 -1.25 9.55
C ALA A 45 -14.54 -1.25 10.95
N ARG A 46 -15.39 -1.12 11.96
CA ARG A 46 -14.97 -1.29 13.35
C ARG A 46 -14.82 -2.78 13.67
N THR A 47 -13.62 -3.18 14.07
CA THR A 47 -13.28 -4.54 14.50
C THR A 47 -13.11 -4.60 16.02
N GLU A 48 -12.84 -5.79 16.57
CA GLU A 48 -12.47 -5.95 18.00
C GLU A 48 -11.22 -5.16 18.38
N ARG A 49 -10.35 -4.86 17.41
CA ARG A 49 -9.12 -4.06 17.58
C ARG A 49 -9.31 -2.60 17.20
N GLY A 50 -10.55 -2.15 17.01
CA GLY A 50 -10.89 -0.81 16.53
C GLY A 50 -11.05 -0.72 15.02
N TRP A 51 -11.04 0.48 14.46
CA TRP A 51 -11.23 0.74 13.03
C TRP A 51 -10.12 0.12 12.19
N TRP A 52 -10.49 -0.63 11.14
CA TRP A 52 -9.54 -1.19 10.19
C TRP A 52 -10.19 -1.56 8.86
N TRP A 53 -9.36 -1.67 7.82
CA TRP A 53 -9.80 -2.17 6.52
C TRP A 53 -9.77 -3.70 6.49
N GLU A 54 -10.76 -4.29 5.83
CA GLU A 54 -10.74 -5.70 5.45
C GLU A 54 -9.50 -5.98 4.59
N ASN A 55 -8.93 -7.18 4.69
CA ASN A 55 -7.75 -7.65 3.95
C ASN A 55 -6.45 -6.84 4.16
N ASN A 56 -6.40 -5.92 5.11
CA ASN A 56 -5.19 -5.13 5.42
C ASN A 56 -4.40 -5.70 6.61
N GLY A 57 -4.34 -7.04 6.75
CA GLY A 57 -3.69 -7.69 7.89
C GLY A 57 -2.16 -7.55 7.90
N ALA A 58 -1.56 -7.39 6.73
CA ALA A 58 -0.11 -7.21 6.57
C ALA A 58 0.34 -5.75 6.73
N THR A 59 -0.58 -4.78 6.61
CA THR A 59 -0.27 -3.37 6.75
C THR A 59 -0.12 -3.01 8.22
N SER A 60 1.00 -2.41 8.58
CA SER A 60 1.24 -1.93 9.93
C SER A 60 0.40 -0.69 10.25
N ARG A 61 -0.35 -0.76 11.36
CA ARG A 61 -1.14 0.36 11.91
C ARG A 61 -0.27 1.57 12.23
N GLU A 62 0.93 1.31 12.74
CA GLU A 62 1.85 2.33 13.24
C GLU A 62 2.42 3.17 12.09
N SER A 63 2.67 2.50 10.96
CA SER A 63 3.20 3.08 9.74
C SER A 63 2.18 3.94 8.99
N LEU A 64 0.89 3.94 9.37
CA LEU A 64 -0.15 4.70 8.67
C LEU A 64 -0.01 6.23 8.84
N SER A 65 0.54 6.67 9.97
CA SER A 65 0.80 8.09 10.25
C SER A 65 2.03 8.66 9.52
N SER A 66 2.87 7.78 8.97
CA SER A 66 4.01 8.16 8.14
C SER A 66 3.55 8.49 6.72
N PRO A 67 4.19 9.45 6.03
CA PRO A 67 3.84 9.78 4.66
C PRO A 67 4.17 8.63 3.70
N PHE A 68 3.29 8.36 2.74
CA PHE A 68 3.55 7.39 1.68
C PHE A 68 4.73 7.85 0.80
N PRO A 69 5.80 7.05 0.72
CA PRO A 69 7.00 7.45 -0.01
C PRO A 69 6.80 7.31 -1.52
N HIS A 70 7.31 8.28 -2.27
CA HIS A 70 7.37 8.14 -3.72
C HIS A 70 8.41 7.07 -4.10
N PRO A 71 8.16 6.13 -5.02
CA PRO A 71 9.13 5.08 -5.36
C PRO A 71 10.53 5.59 -5.75
N GLY A 72 10.59 6.73 -6.44
CA GLY A 72 11.86 7.37 -6.77
C GLY A 72 12.67 7.91 -5.57
N SER A 73 12.09 8.01 -4.36
CA SER A 73 12.81 8.50 -3.18
C SER A 73 13.65 7.42 -2.50
N TYR A 74 13.33 6.14 -2.72
CA TYR A 74 14.05 5.00 -2.13
C TYR A 74 14.76 4.12 -3.16
N ALA A 75 14.71 4.46 -4.45
CA ALA A 75 15.28 3.62 -5.51
C ALA A 75 16.77 3.32 -5.32
N VAL A 76 17.58 4.31 -4.92
CA VAL A 76 19.00 4.12 -4.65
C VAL A 76 19.22 3.23 -3.42
N GLU A 77 18.42 3.41 -2.37
CA GLU A 77 18.49 2.57 -1.16
C GLU A 77 18.11 1.11 -1.46
N ASP A 78 17.12 0.90 -2.34
CA ASP A 78 16.70 -0.43 -2.82
C ASP A 78 17.85 -1.13 -3.56
N ASP A 79 18.48 -0.42 -4.50
CA ASP A 79 19.63 -0.93 -5.27
C ASP A 79 20.82 -1.26 -4.33
N GLU A 80 21.17 -0.35 -3.41
CA GLU A 80 22.24 -0.55 -2.43
C GLU A 80 21.97 -1.73 -1.48
N LEU A 81 20.72 -1.92 -1.07
CA LEU A 81 20.33 -3.06 -0.22
C LEU A 81 20.46 -4.38 -0.97
N GLY A 82 20.06 -4.42 -2.24
CA GLY A 82 20.25 -5.57 -3.13
C GLY A 82 21.73 -5.90 -3.37
N GLU A 83 22.59 -4.89 -3.55
CA GLU A 83 24.03 -5.10 -3.70
C GLU A 83 24.70 -5.71 -2.45
N ARG A 84 24.12 -5.46 -1.28
CA ARG A 84 24.60 -5.93 0.03
C ARG A 84 24.10 -7.33 0.41
N GLU A 85 23.34 -7.99 -0.47
CA GLU A 85 22.86 -9.36 -0.25
C GLU A 85 24.03 -10.29 0.11
N PRO A 86 24.03 -10.92 1.30
CA PRO A 86 25.13 -11.79 1.73
C PRO A 86 25.27 -13.00 0.80
N ARG A 87 26.44 -13.14 0.16
CA ARG A 87 26.73 -14.27 -0.72
C ARG A 87 27.51 -15.34 0.02
N VAL A 88 27.21 -16.61 -0.26
CA VAL A 88 27.81 -17.76 0.44
C VAL A 88 29.35 -17.74 0.33
N GLU A 89 29.88 -17.32 -0.81
CA GLU A 89 31.32 -17.24 -1.10
C GLU A 89 32.09 -16.23 -0.24
N ASP A 90 31.42 -15.26 0.38
CA ASP A 90 32.06 -14.21 1.19
C ASP A 90 32.31 -14.64 2.64
N PHE A 91 31.86 -15.83 3.04
CA PHE A 91 31.91 -16.29 4.43
C PHE A 91 32.73 -17.57 4.61
N ALA A 92 33.46 -17.62 5.73
CA ALA A 92 34.31 -18.76 6.08
C ALA A 92 33.51 -20.04 6.40
N ASP A 93 32.27 -19.90 6.89
CA ASP A 93 31.40 -21.02 7.20
C ASP A 93 29.91 -20.65 7.08
N GLN A 94 29.07 -21.69 7.05
CA GLN A 94 27.62 -21.57 6.89
C GLN A 94 26.95 -20.81 8.04
N ARG A 95 27.50 -20.85 9.26
CA ARG A 95 26.91 -20.19 10.43
C ARG A 95 27.13 -18.68 10.35
N ALA A 96 28.31 -18.25 9.92
CA ALA A 96 28.63 -16.85 9.67
C ALA A 96 27.73 -16.28 8.56
N HIS A 97 27.59 -17.01 7.45
CA HIS A 97 26.67 -16.66 6.37
C HIS A 97 25.22 -16.55 6.86
N ALA A 98 24.72 -17.54 7.60
CA ALA A 98 23.34 -17.53 8.11
C ALA A 98 23.04 -16.34 9.03
N ALA A 99 24.01 -15.95 9.87
CA ALA A 99 23.86 -14.78 10.74
C ALA A 99 23.83 -13.47 9.94
N ALA A 100 24.68 -13.33 8.91
CA ALA A 100 24.68 -12.17 8.02
C ALA A 100 23.38 -12.10 7.21
N TRP A 101 22.91 -13.24 6.70
CA TRP A 101 21.65 -13.35 5.97
C TRP A 101 20.47 -12.93 6.83
N GLN A 102 20.38 -13.39 8.09
CA GLN A 102 19.30 -12.96 9.00
C GLN A 102 19.31 -11.46 9.24
N ALA A 103 20.48 -10.86 9.47
CA ALA A 103 20.58 -9.42 9.69
C ALA A 103 20.14 -8.62 8.45
N TRP A 104 20.50 -9.09 7.25
CA TRP A 104 20.06 -8.49 5.99
C TRP A 104 18.56 -8.67 5.76
N ASP A 105 18.00 -9.86 6.03
CA ASP A 105 16.56 -10.14 5.90
C ASP A 105 15.71 -9.26 6.83
N GLU A 106 16.17 -9.01 8.06
CA GLU A 106 15.53 -8.07 9.00
C GLU A 106 15.54 -6.63 8.47
N GLU A 107 16.64 -6.21 7.85
CA GLU A 107 16.76 -4.89 7.19
C GLU A 107 15.83 -4.78 5.97
N CYS A 108 15.77 -5.83 5.13
CA CYS A 108 14.83 -5.93 4.02
C CYS A 108 13.37 -5.88 4.47
N ALA A 109 13.02 -6.58 5.54
CA ALA A 109 11.66 -6.56 6.08
C ALA A 109 11.25 -5.14 6.53
N ALA A 110 12.14 -4.44 7.24
CA ALA A 110 11.91 -3.05 7.65
C ALA A 110 11.86 -2.08 6.45
N PHE A 111 12.67 -2.31 5.42
CA PHE A 111 12.63 -1.56 4.17
C PHE A 111 11.29 -1.75 3.46
N GLU A 112 10.84 -3.00 3.27
CA GLU A 112 9.58 -3.35 2.63
C GLU A 112 8.35 -2.79 3.35
N GLU A 113 8.37 -2.75 4.68
CA GLU A 113 7.33 -2.09 5.45
C GLU A 113 7.27 -0.58 5.15
N ARG A 114 8.44 0.09 5.15
CA ARG A 114 8.54 1.54 4.87
C ARG A 114 8.02 1.91 3.49
N ARG A 115 8.23 1.07 2.47
CA ARG A 115 7.79 1.32 1.09
C ARG A 115 6.28 1.50 0.96
N THR A 116 5.50 0.95 1.90
CA THR A 116 4.03 1.05 1.94
C THR A 116 3.49 1.84 3.12
N ALA A 117 4.36 2.51 3.87
CA ALA A 117 3.95 3.39 4.96
C ALA A 117 2.91 4.41 4.46
N GLY A 118 1.93 4.79 5.29
CA GLY A 118 0.91 5.77 4.90
C GLY A 118 -0.07 5.32 3.82
N ALA A 119 -0.05 4.06 3.40
CA ALA A 119 -0.99 3.51 2.42
C ALA A 119 -1.72 2.27 2.97
N VAL A 120 -2.87 1.98 2.36
CA VAL A 120 -3.67 0.79 2.64
C VAL A 120 -3.97 0.06 1.34
N VAL A 121 -4.18 -1.25 1.41
CA VAL A 121 -4.71 -2.03 0.30
C VAL A 121 -6.17 -1.64 0.07
N ALA A 122 -6.39 -0.89 -1.01
CA ALA A 122 -7.71 -0.54 -1.50
C ALA A 122 -8.38 -1.71 -2.24
N GLN A 123 -7.62 -2.56 -2.92
CA GLN A 123 -8.15 -3.73 -3.62
C GLN A 123 -7.08 -4.81 -3.75
N GLU A 124 -7.43 -6.04 -3.41
CA GLU A 124 -6.60 -7.23 -3.65
C GLU A 124 -6.87 -7.80 -5.05
N HIS A 125 -5.83 -8.20 -5.76
CA HIS A 125 -5.92 -8.85 -7.08
C HIS A 125 -5.47 -10.31 -7.06
N GLY A 126 -5.05 -10.83 -5.91
CA GLY A 126 -4.48 -12.16 -5.76
C GLY A 126 -3.02 -12.23 -6.21
N CYS A 127 -2.37 -13.38 -5.99
CA CYS A 127 -0.95 -13.59 -6.32
C CYS A 127 0.03 -12.57 -5.70
N GLY A 128 -0.37 -11.91 -4.61
CA GLY A 128 0.43 -10.86 -3.96
C GLY A 128 0.34 -9.49 -4.63
N PHE A 129 -0.56 -9.31 -5.60
CA PHE A 129 -0.82 -8.02 -6.23
C PHE A 129 -1.95 -7.27 -5.52
N ALA A 130 -1.74 -5.98 -5.28
CA ALA A 130 -2.72 -5.12 -4.67
C ALA A 130 -2.74 -3.73 -5.33
N THR A 131 -3.88 -3.05 -5.23
CA THR A 131 -3.93 -1.60 -5.41
C THR A 131 -3.85 -0.94 -4.05
N LEU A 132 -2.86 -0.07 -3.89
CA LEU A 132 -2.66 0.75 -2.71
C LEU A 132 -3.35 2.10 -2.88
N LEU A 133 -3.99 2.57 -1.82
CA LEU A 133 -4.44 3.95 -1.65
C LEU A 133 -3.52 4.64 -0.65
N ALA A 134 -2.83 5.69 -1.10
CA ALA A 134 -2.09 6.56 -0.21
C ALA A 134 -3.07 7.41 0.62
N LEU A 135 -2.95 7.35 1.95
CA LEU A 135 -3.78 8.11 2.89
C LEU A 135 -3.02 9.29 3.50
N THR A 136 -1.72 9.14 3.73
CA THR A 136 -0.92 10.12 4.45
C THR A 136 0.23 10.66 3.60
N GLY A 137 0.51 11.96 3.72
CA GLY A 137 1.62 12.62 3.03
C GLY A 137 1.24 13.28 1.70
N PRO A 138 2.23 13.77 0.93
CA PRO A 138 1.99 14.57 -0.28
C PRO A 138 1.26 13.83 -1.42
N LEU A 139 1.28 12.50 -1.37
CA LEU A 139 0.64 11.62 -2.35
C LEU A 139 -0.76 11.16 -1.90
N ALA A 140 -1.27 11.66 -0.77
CA ALA A 140 -2.56 11.25 -0.23
C ALA A 140 -3.70 11.43 -1.27
N GLY A 141 -4.55 10.41 -1.40
CA GLY A 141 -5.66 10.36 -2.37
C GLY A 141 -5.29 9.76 -3.72
N THR A 142 -4.04 9.34 -3.92
CA THR A 142 -3.58 8.70 -5.16
C THR A 142 -3.47 7.18 -5.05
N LEU A 143 -3.60 6.52 -6.22
CA LEU A 143 -3.66 5.06 -6.31
C LEU A 143 -2.41 4.50 -7.00
N TRP A 144 -1.93 3.38 -6.46
CA TRP A 144 -0.68 2.76 -6.86
C TRP A 144 -0.87 1.25 -7.01
N TRP A 145 -0.10 0.66 -7.91
CA TRP A 145 0.01 -0.78 -8.05
C TRP A 145 1.14 -1.31 -7.18
N ASP A 146 0.82 -2.24 -6.29
CA ASP A 146 1.79 -3.04 -5.58
C ASP A 146 2.15 -4.27 -6.43
N GLY A 147 3.28 -4.17 -7.15
CA GLY A 147 3.86 -5.24 -7.96
C GLY A 147 5.03 -5.93 -7.28
N ARG A 148 5.25 -5.70 -5.97
CA ARG A 148 6.45 -6.16 -5.28
C ARG A 148 6.61 -7.67 -5.28
N ALA A 149 5.50 -8.41 -5.30
CA ALA A 149 5.50 -9.88 -5.37
C ALA A 149 6.16 -10.46 -6.65
N THR A 150 6.29 -9.68 -7.73
CA THR A 150 6.89 -10.18 -8.98
C THR A 150 8.03 -9.32 -9.51
N CYS A 151 7.87 -8.00 -9.55
CA CYS A 151 8.88 -7.10 -10.11
C CYS A 151 9.60 -6.27 -9.04
N GLY A 152 9.23 -6.42 -7.77
CA GLY A 152 9.82 -5.62 -6.69
C GLY A 152 9.45 -4.13 -6.77
N LEU A 153 8.45 -3.73 -7.56
CA LEU A 153 8.12 -2.32 -7.79
C LEU A 153 6.73 -1.93 -7.27
N ILE A 154 6.63 -0.69 -6.80
CA ILE A 154 5.36 0.02 -6.65
C ILE A 154 5.24 1.02 -7.81
N LEU A 155 4.17 0.91 -8.59
CA LEU A 155 3.99 1.68 -9.83
C LEU A 155 2.82 2.66 -9.70
N PRO A 156 2.95 3.90 -10.20
CA PRO A 156 1.81 4.81 -10.23
C PRO A 156 0.77 4.28 -11.22
N LEU A 157 -0.49 4.20 -10.80
CA LEU A 157 -1.60 3.97 -11.74
C LEU A 157 -1.90 5.29 -12.44
N SER A 158 -2.00 5.30 -13.76
CA SER A 158 -2.20 6.54 -14.52
C SER A 158 -3.14 6.32 -15.71
N LEU A 159 -3.93 7.34 -16.04
CA LEU A 159 -4.76 7.34 -17.25
C LEU A 159 -3.90 7.39 -18.52
N ASP A 160 -2.78 8.10 -18.46
CA ASP A 160 -1.84 8.23 -19.58
C ASP A 160 -0.90 7.02 -19.67
N ARG A 161 -0.80 6.23 -18.59
CA ARG A 161 0.01 5.00 -18.50
C ARG A 161 1.51 5.22 -18.79
N LEU A 162 1.98 6.47 -18.72
CA LEU A 162 3.39 6.80 -18.93
C LEU A 162 4.12 6.89 -17.60
N ARG A 163 5.37 6.41 -17.55
CA ARG A 163 6.22 6.59 -16.36
C ARG A 163 6.46 8.09 -16.14
N GLY A 164 6.34 8.52 -14.89
CA GLY A 164 6.52 9.93 -14.50
C GLY A 164 5.28 10.82 -14.64
N THR A 165 4.15 10.31 -15.13
CA THR A 165 2.88 11.03 -15.03
C THR A 165 2.33 10.99 -13.62
N PRO A 166 1.59 12.03 -13.17
CA PRO A 166 0.93 12.01 -11.89
C PRO A 166 0.05 10.75 -11.73
N PRO A 167 0.06 10.11 -10.56
CA PRO A 167 -0.86 9.04 -10.26
C PRO A 167 -2.33 9.50 -10.36
N ILE A 168 -3.21 8.56 -10.71
CA ILE A 168 -4.65 8.75 -10.73
C ILE A 168 -5.19 8.96 -9.31
N THR A 169 -6.23 9.79 -9.19
CA THR A 169 -6.94 10.01 -7.92
C THR A 169 -7.97 8.90 -7.65
N PHE A 170 -8.43 8.81 -6.41
CA PHE A 170 -9.41 7.80 -6.00
C PHE A 170 -10.72 7.85 -6.78
N ALA A 171 -11.31 9.04 -6.95
CA ALA A 171 -12.55 9.20 -7.69
C ALA A 171 -12.39 8.84 -9.17
N ALA A 172 -11.23 9.16 -9.77
CA ALA A 172 -10.95 8.83 -11.15
C ALA A 172 -10.66 7.33 -11.37
N TRP A 173 -10.10 6.65 -10.37
CA TRP A 173 -9.87 5.21 -10.36
C TRP A 173 -11.14 4.40 -10.13
N LEU A 174 -12.09 4.91 -9.33
CA LEU A 174 -13.28 4.17 -8.93
C LEU A 174 -14.06 3.63 -10.15
N GLY A 175 -14.30 2.32 -10.16
CA GLY A 175 -14.98 1.63 -11.26
C GLY A 175 -14.09 1.24 -12.44
N ARG A 176 -12.78 1.45 -12.36
CA ARG A 176 -11.80 1.00 -13.36
C ARG A 176 -11.04 -0.22 -12.88
N SER A 177 -10.52 -0.99 -13.83
CA SER A 177 -9.53 -2.03 -13.55
C SER A 177 -8.16 -1.40 -13.37
N SER A 178 -7.48 -1.71 -12.26
CA SER A 178 -6.10 -1.26 -12.03
C SER A 178 -5.13 -1.79 -13.08
N TRP A 179 -5.41 -2.96 -13.66
CA TRP A 179 -4.61 -3.55 -14.74
C TRP A 179 -4.57 -2.68 -16.00
N ASP A 180 -5.66 -1.98 -16.30
CA ASP A 180 -5.76 -1.12 -17.49
C ASP A 180 -4.98 0.20 -17.34
N LEU A 181 -4.62 0.55 -16.10
CA LEU A 181 -3.93 1.78 -15.72
C LEU A 181 -2.42 1.60 -15.53
N LEU A 182 -1.93 0.37 -15.72
CA LEU A 182 -0.52 0.04 -15.64
C LEU A 182 0.24 0.49 -16.89
N PRO A 183 1.50 0.97 -16.73
CA PRO A 183 2.31 1.35 -17.87
C PRO A 183 2.56 0.16 -18.81
N PRO A 184 2.71 0.39 -20.12
CA PRO A 184 3.10 -0.67 -21.05
C PRO A 184 4.41 -1.35 -20.61
N GLY A 185 4.47 -2.68 -20.69
CA GLY A 185 5.69 -3.45 -20.35
C GLY A 185 6.09 -3.39 -18.87
N TRP A 186 5.10 -3.34 -17.97
CA TRP A 186 5.35 -3.27 -16.52
C TRP A 186 5.74 -4.63 -15.89
N GLY A 187 5.60 -5.73 -16.63
CA GLY A 187 5.97 -7.09 -16.24
C GLY A 187 6.95 -7.71 -17.21
#